data_AF-A0AA42YJF5-F1
#
_entry.id   AF-A0AA42YJF5-F1
#
_cell.length_a   1.000
_cell.length_b   1.000
_cell.length_c   1.000
_cell.angle_alpha   90.00
_cell.angle_beta   90.00
_cell.angle_gamma   90.00
#
_symmetry.space_group_name_H-M   'P 1'
#
loop_
_entity.id
_entity.type
_entity.pdbx_description
1 polymer ?
#
loop_
_entity_poly.entity_id
_entity_poly.type
_entity_poly.pdbx_seq_one_letter_code
_entity_poly.pdbx_strand_id
1 'polypeptide(L)'
;MRNVTRSSPVAGAKAPAAGGRVFAVLVFAVLVFAALALAAAPAGRASEEAAPASPEARLAALGLELPELPAPVANYVRAVRTGNLVFLAGHGPAKREGGYVTGKLGADLDVEQGYAAARATGLALLASLRAEIGSLDRVRRIVKVLGMVNSAPEFTDQHKVMNGFSDLMVEVFGERGKHARSAVGMVSLPIGLAVEIEMIVEVEPRDAP
;
A
#
# COMPACT_ATOMS: atom_id res chain seq x y z
N MET A 1 -56.06 -51.66 -3.47
CA MET A 1 -57.29 -52.35 -3.01
C MET A 1 -58.14 -51.39 -2.17
N ARG A 2 -59.47 -51.56 -2.19
CA ARG A 2 -60.56 -51.05 -1.31
C ARG A 2 -60.11 -50.07 -0.18
N ASN A 3 -60.51 -48.79 -0.10
CA ASN A 3 -61.83 -48.12 -0.22
C ASN A 3 -62.77 -48.36 1.00
N VAL A 4 -63.75 -47.44 1.20
CA VAL A 4 -64.78 -47.34 2.29
C VAL A 4 -64.29 -46.50 3.50
N THR A 5 -64.53 -45.17 3.61
CA THR A 5 -65.79 -44.38 3.77
C THR A 5 -66.53 -44.66 5.09
N ARG A 6 -66.97 -43.69 5.92
CA ARG A 6 -68.12 -42.74 5.79
C ARG A 6 -68.11 -41.85 7.07
N SER A 7 -68.80 -40.72 7.24
CA SER A 7 -70.10 -40.25 6.73
C SER A 7 -70.29 -38.73 6.89
N SER A 8 -71.05 -38.11 5.97
CA SER A 8 -71.79 -36.84 6.14
C SER A 8 -73.26 -37.14 6.54
N PRO A 9 -74.20 -36.20 6.80
CA PRO A 9 -74.56 -34.99 6.00
C PRO A 9 -74.81 -33.73 6.91
N VAL A 10 -75.51 -32.62 6.59
CA VAL A 10 -76.39 -32.22 5.45
C VAL A 10 -76.37 -30.69 5.18
N ALA A 11 -77.45 -30.16 4.58
CA ALA A 11 -77.79 -28.78 4.19
C ALA A 11 -78.07 -27.79 5.35
N GLY A 12 -78.23 -26.47 5.12
CA GLY A 12 -78.08 -25.68 3.88
C GLY A 12 -78.85 -24.33 3.92
N ALA A 13 -78.70 -23.53 2.85
CA ALA A 13 -79.45 -22.30 2.50
C ALA A 13 -79.47 -21.10 3.48
N LYS A 14 -78.92 -19.94 3.05
CA LYS A 14 -79.64 -18.77 2.49
C LYS A 14 -78.75 -17.51 2.50
N ALA A 15 -78.71 -16.77 1.39
CA ALA A 15 -78.40 -15.33 1.42
C ALA A 15 -79.71 -14.55 1.67
N PRO A 16 -79.67 -13.35 2.28
CA PRO A 16 -79.60 -12.15 1.43
C PRO A 16 -78.91 -10.90 2.01
N ALA A 17 -78.62 -9.97 1.10
CA ALA A 17 -78.75 -8.51 1.20
C ALA A 17 -78.14 -7.71 2.39
N ALA A 18 -77.09 -6.96 2.02
CA ALA A 18 -77.03 -5.48 2.04
C ALA A 18 -77.24 -4.67 3.34
N GLY A 19 -76.36 -3.69 3.54
CA GLY A 19 -76.74 -2.38 4.07
C GLY A 19 -75.99 -1.90 5.32
N GLY A 20 -75.19 -0.85 5.16
CA GLY A 20 -74.93 0.12 6.22
C GLY A 20 -73.95 -0.26 7.33
N ARG A 21 -72.64 -0.04 7.09
CA ARG A 21 -71.64 0.37 8.11
C ARG A 21 -70.30 0.84 7.50
N VAL A 22 -70.35 1.51 6.35
CA VAL A 22 -69.17 1.98 5.60
C VAL A 22 -68.55 3.28 6.18
N PHE A 23 -69.18 3.92 7.17
CA PHE A 23 -68.82 5.29 7.60
C PHE A 23 -68.17 5.43 8.99
N ALA A 24 -67.87 4.33 9.69
CA ALA A 24 -67.44 4.35 11.11
C ALA A 24 -66.05 3.75 11.39
N VAL A 25 -65.28 3.37 10.37
CA VAL A 25 -63.90 2.82 10.52
C VAL A 25 -62.82 3.82 10.07
N LEU A 26 -63.22 4.89 9.38
CA LEU A 26 -62.30 5.80 8.67
C LEU A 26 -61.52 6.79 9.56
N VAL A 27 -61.82 6.88 10.86
CA VAL A 27 -61.22 7.89 11.76
C VAL A 27 -60.17 7.31 12.72
N PHE A 28 -60.18 6.00 12.99
CA PHE A 28 -59.20 5.38 13.92
C PHE A 28 -57.94 4.83 13.24
N ALA A 29 -57.98 4.59 11.92
CA ALA A 29 -56.81 4.10 11.16
C ALA A 29 -55.73 5.18 10.94
N VAL A 30 -56.08 6.47 11.04
CA VAL A 30 -55.19 7.60 10.70
C VAL A 30 -54.14 7.89 11.80
N LEU A 31 -54.39 7.49 13.05
CA LEU A 31 -53.48 7.75 14.18
C LEU A 31 -52.60 6.56 14.59
N VAL A 32 -52.82 5.36 14.05
CA VAL A 32 -51.98 4.18 14.34
C VAL A 32 -50.97 3.91 13.22
N PHE A 33 -51.25 4.33 11.97
CA PHE A 33 -50.27 4.24 10.86
C PHE A 33 -49.29 5.43 10.77
N ALA A 34 -49.49 6.48 11.58
CA ALA A 34 -48.54 7.60 11.69
C ALA A 34 -47.35 7.31 12.63
N ALA A 35 -47.28 6.11 13.23
CA ALA A 35 -46.25 5.72 14.20
C ALA A 35 -45.31 4.59 13.72
N LEU A 36 -45.32 4.28 12.41
CA LEU A 36 -44.35 3.36 11.78
C LEU A 36 -43.53 4.08 10.68
N ALA A 37 -43.14 5.32 10.96
CA ALA A 37 -42.29 6.15 10.11
C ALA A 37 -41.05 6.64 10.88
N LEU A 38 -40.27 5.71 11.43
CA LEU A 38 -38.96 6.01 12.01
C LEU A 38 -37.98 4.84 11.79
N ALA A 39 -36.72 5.18 11.51
CA ALA A 39 -35.62 4.23 11.24
C ALA A 39 -35.67 3.44 9.92
N ALA A 40 -36.10 4.08 8.82
CA ALA A 40 -35.39 3.85 7.56
C ALA A 40 -34.01 4.53 7.68
N ALA A 41 -32.99 3.77 8.09
CA ALA A 41 -31.61 4.25 8.07
C ALA A 41 -31.25 4.68 6.64
N PRO A 42 -30.44 5.74 6.43
CA PRO A 42 -29.98 6.06 5.09
C PRO A 42 -29.23 4.84 4.55
N ALA A 43 -29.68 4.33 3.40
CA ALA A 43 -28.98 3.28 2.68
C ALA A 43 -27.50 3.67 2.61
N GLY A 44 -26.63 2.74 3.01
CA GLY A 44 -25.27 3.06 3.43
C GLY A 44 -24.60 3.99 2.43
N ARG A 45 -23.94 5.05 2.93
CA ARG A 45 -22.93 5.76 2.15
C ARG A 45 -22.07 4.68 1.51
N ALA A 46 -22.04 4.63 0.18
CA ALA A 46 -21.02 3.85 -0.50
C ALA A 46 -19.70 4.22 0.18
N SER A 47 -18.97 3.21 0.66
CA SER A 47 -17.67 3.43 1.25
C SER A 47 -16.87 4.17 0.19
N GLU A 48 -16.64 5.46 0.44
CA GLU A 48 -15.81 6.31 -0.40
C GLU A 48 -14.47 5.60 -0.46
N GLU A 49 -14.19 4.97 -1.60
CA GLU A 49 -13.01 4.14 -1.79
C GLU A 49 -11.83 5.10 -1.74
N ALA A 50 -11.27 5.22 -0.53
CA ALA A 50 -10.34 6.27 -0.19
C ALA A 50 -9.22 6.25 -1.22
N ALA A 51 -9.01 7.39 -1.89
CA ALA A 51 -8.00 7.54 -2.92
C ALA A 51 -6.69 6.91 -2.42
N PRO A 52 -6.05 6.02 -3.20
CA PRO A 52 -5.01 5.14 -2.70
C PRO A 52 -3.93 5.97 -2.01
N ALA A 53 -3.74 5.73 -0.71
CA ALA A 53 -2.92 6.58 0.15
C ALA A 53 -1.56 6.87 -0.51
N SER A 54 -1.17 8.15 -0.52
CA SER A 54 0.06 8.61 -1.18
C SER A 54 1.29 7.90 -0.62
N PRO A 55 2.40 7.82 -1.38
CA PRO A 55 3.63 7.18 -0.90
C PRO A 55 4.13 7.77 0.43
N GLU A 56 4.06 9.10 0.60
CA GLU A 56 4.36 9.78 1.87
C GLU A 56 3.39 9.39 3.00
N ALA A 57 2.08 9.25 2.73
CA ALA A 57 1.12 8.80 3.73
C ALA A 57 1.34 7.32 4.14
N ARG A 58 1.78 6.48 3.20
CA ARG A 58 2.18 5.08 3.47
C ARG A 58 3.43 5.00 4.32
N LEU A 59 4.46 5.81 4.02
CA LEU A 59 5.65 5.93 4.86
C LEU A 59 5.27 6.31 6.30
N ALA A 60 4.42 7.34 6.48
CA ALA A 60 3.93 7.75 7.79
C ALA A 60 3.13 6.64 8.52
N ALA A 61 2.26 5.91 7.82
CA ALA A 61 1.50 4.79 8.37
C ALA A 61 2.38 3.60 8.81
N LEU A 62 3.55 3.43 8.18
CA LEU A 62 4.57 2.46 8.57
C LEU A 62 5.49 2.96 9.71
N GLY A 63 5.27 4.18 10.23
CA GLY A 63 6.12 4.80 11.23
C GLY A 63 7.50 5.21 10.70
N LEU A 64 7.62 5.50 9.39
CA LEU A 64 8.88 5.78 8.70
C LEU A 64 8.98 7.27 8.35
N GLU A 65 10.13 7.85 8.68
CA GLU A 65 10.50 9.21 8.32
C GLU A 65 11.58 9.14 7.22
N LEU A 66 11.51 10.05 6.24
CA LEU A 66 12.59 10.22 5.28
C LEU A 66 13.77 10.93 5.96
N PRO A 67 15.00 10.39 5.91
CA PRO A 67 16.14 11.00 6.58
C PRO A 67 16.53 12.32 5.92
N GLU A 68 17.01 13.27 6.74
CA GLU A 68 17.75 14.40 6.21
C GLU A 68 19.07 13.92 5.61
N LEU A 69 19.44 14.47 4.45
CA LEU A 69 20.64 14.08 3.73
C LEU A 69 21.64 15.25 3.69
N PRO A 70 22.87 15.11 4.22
CA PRO A 70 23.89 16.17 4.24
C PRO A 70 24.27 16.57 2.81
N ALA A 71 24.84 17.76 2.55
CA ALA A 71 25.26 18.10 1.17
C ALA A 71 26.24 17.06 0.58
N PRO A 72 26.21 16.78 -0.75
CA PRO A 72 27.22 15.94 -1.39
C PRO A 72 28.63 16.50 -1.16
N VAL A 73 29.59 15.63 -0.84
CA VAL A 73 30.96 16.01 -0.45
C VAL A 73 31.95 16.08 -1.62
N ALA A 74 31.47 15.94 -2.86
CA ALA A 74 32.28 15.94 -4.08
C ALA A 74 31.45 16.37 -5.31
N ASN A 75 32.06 16.39 -6.49
CA ASN A 75 31.49 16.89 -7.75
C ASN A 75 30.42 15.97 -8.40
N TYR A 76 29.63 15.23 -7.60
CA TYR A 76 28.51 14.41 -8.08
C TYR A 76 27.22 14.82 -7.38
N VAL A 77 26.09 14.55 -8.04
CA VAL A 77 24.74 14.82 -7.52
C VAL A 77 24.04 13.52 -7.15
N ARG A 78 23.04 13.61 -6.26
CA ARG A 78 22.25 12.45 -5.79
C ARG A 78 21.35 11.85 -6.84
N ALA A 79 20.84 12.70 -7.71
CA ALA A 79 19.91 12.35 -8.76
C ALA A 79 20.18 13.21 -10.00
N VAL A 80 19.98 12.63 -11.18
CA VAL A 80 19.92 13.35 -12.45
C VAL A 80 18.64 12.93 -13.16
N ARG A 81 17.84 13.90 -13.59
CA ARG A 81 16.66 13.65 -14.41
C ARG A 81 16.95 13.89 -15.89
N THR A 82 16.57 12.92 -16.72
CA THR A 82 16.54 13.06 -18.19
C THR A 82 15.20 12.55 -18.72
N GLY A 83 14.43 13.43 -19.39
CA GLY A 83 13.05 13.15 -19.79
C GLY A 83 12.14 12.78 -18.61
N ASN A 84 11.56 11.58 -18.66
CA ASN A 84 10.74 10.97 -17.60
C ASN A 84 11.53 10.01 -16.68
N LEU A 85 12.84 9.87 -16.85
CA LEU A 85 13.68 9.01 -16.00
C LEU A 85 14.52 9.84 -15.01
N VAL A 86 14.56 9.39 -13.76
CA VAL A 86 15.46 9.88 -12.72
C VAL A 86 16.46 8.78 -12.38
N PHE A 87 17.74 9.07 -12.55
CA PHE A 87 18.85 8.21 -12.19
C PHE A 87 19.38 8.65 -10.83
N LEU A 88 19.31 7.80 -9.82
CA LEU A 88 19.87 8.07 -8.51
C LEU A 88 21.25 7.42 -8.37
N ALA A 89 22.19 8.14 -7.78
CA ALA A 89 23.50 7.63 -7.43
C ALA A 89 23.42 6.57 -6.31
N GLY A 90 24.53 5.85 -6.08
CA GLY A 90 24.67 4.93 -4.96
C GLY A 90 24.42 5.61 -3.61
N HIS A 91 23.61 4.97 -2.77
CA HIS A 91 23.34 5.37 -1.39
C HIS A 91 23.68 4.24 -0.42
N GLY A 92 24.09 4.59 0.80
CA GLY A 92 24.40 3.65 1.87
C GLY A 92 23.36 3.64 3.01
N PRO A 93 23.40 2.62 3.89
CA PRO A 93 22.49 2.44 5.02
C PRO A 93 22.81 3.43 6.15
N ALA A 94 22.23 4.62 6.08
CA ALA A 94 22.36 5.64 7.13
C ALA A 94 21.70 5.17 8.45
N LYS A 95 22.38 5.41 9.57
CA LYS A 95 21.84 5.16 10.93
C LYS A 95 21.08 6.39 11.43
N ARG A 96 20.02 6.19 12.22
CA ARG A 96 19.22 7.29 12.83
C ARG A 96 20.05 8.20 13.74
N GLU A 97 21.07 7.66 14.40
CA GLU A 97 22.00 8.39 15.29
C GLU A 97 23.19 9.03 14.52
N GLY A 98 23.23 8.89 13.20
CA GLY A 98 24.34 9.34 12.36
C GLY A 98 25.34 8.22 12.01
N GLY A 99 26.11 8.44 10.95
CA GLY A 99 26.97 7.42 10.35
C GLY A 99 26.20 6.34 9.59
N TYR A 100 26.86 5.21 9.33
CA TYR A 100 26.35 4.16 8.45
C TYR A 100 26.47 2.76 9.07
N VAL A 101 25.68 1.81 8.57
CA VAL A 101 25.89 0.37 8.80
C VAL A 101 27.04 -0.11 7.91
N THR A 102 28.06 -0.68 8.53
CA THR A 102 29.32 -1.12 7.91
C THR A 102 29.62 -2.55 8.30
N GLY A 103 30.37 -3.27 7.48
CA GLY A 103 30.73 -4.69 7.69
C GLY A 103 30.35 -5.58 6.50
N LYS A 104 30.79 -6.83 6.55
CA LYS A 104 30.58 -7.86 5.52
C LYS A 104 29.49 -8.84 5.89
N LEU A 105 28.58 -9.06 4.96
CA LEU A 105 27.58 -10.11 5.05
C LEU A 105 28.26 -11.48 4.98
N GLY A 106 27.95 -12.34 5.95
CA GLY A 106 28.58 -13.65 6.12
C GLY A 106 29.91 -13.65 6.89
N ALA A 107 30.35 -12.50 7.42
CA ALA A 107 31.52 -12.41 8.31
C ALA A 107 31.29 -11.51 9.53
N ASP A 108 30.88 -10.25 9.30
CA ASP A 108 30.58 -9.28 10.36
C ASP A 108 29.08 -9.13 10.62
N LEU A 109 28.25 -9.38 9.58
CA LEU A 109 26.81 -9.16 9.58
C LEU A 109 26.03 -10.38 9.07
N ASP A 110 24.84 -10.59 9.64
CA ASP A 110 23.88 -11.60 9.19
C ASP A 110 22.88 -11.05 8.14
N VAL A 111 22.02 -11.94 7.61
CA VAL A 111 21.03 -11.61 6.57
C VAL A 111 19.95 -10.63 7.07
N GLU A 112 19.56 -10.70 8.35
CA GLU A 112 18.51 -9.83 8.92
C GLU A 112 19.04 -8.39 9.10
N GLN A 113 20.27 -8.27 9.59
CA GLN A 113 21.01 -7.00 9.67
C GLN A 113 21.23 -6.41 8.27
N GLY A 114 21.57 -7.26 7.28
CA GLY A 114 21.65 -6.86 5.88
C GLY A 114 20.32 -6.37 5.30
N TYR A 115 19.23 -7.07 5.58
CA TYR A 115 17.88 -6.69 5.17
C TYR A 115 17.50 -5.32 5.76
N ALA A 116 17.74 -5.11 7.06
CA ALA A 116 17.51 -3.84 7.72
C ALA A 116 18.37 -2.71 7.12
N ALA A 117 19.63 -2.99 6.77
CA ALA A 117 20.51 -2.05 6.09
C ALA A 117 19.97 -1.69 4.68
N ALA A 118 19.60 -2.67 3.86
CA ALA A 118 19.02 -2.42 2.53
C ALA A 118 17.72 -1.60 2.61
N ARG A 119 16.90 -1.83 3.64
CA ARG A 119 15.69 -1.05 3.92
C ARG A 119 16.01 0.40 4.30
N ALA A 120 17.00 0.63 5.16
CA ALA A 120 17.47 1.97 5.52
C ALA A 120 18.05 2.74 4.31
N THR A 121 18.82 2.06 3.45
CA THR A 121 19.28 2.62 2.18
C THR A 121 18.11 3.00 1.26
N GLY A 122 17.05 2.19 1.23
CA GLY A 122 15.82 2.51 0.50
C GLY A 122 15.19 3.83 0.97
N LEU A 123 15.12 4.10 2.27
CA LEU A 123 14.64 5.38 2.80
C LEU A 123 15.53 6.57 2.38
N ALA A 124 16.85 6.40 2.37
CA ALA A 124 17.78 7.43 1.89
C ALA A 124 17.60 7.72 0.40
N LEU A 125 17.37 6.69 -0.42
CA LEU A 125 17.05 6.82 -1.84
C LEU A 125 15.71 7.54 -2.07
N LEU A 126 14.69 7.26 -1.26
CA LEU A 126 13.41 7.97 -1.33
C LEU A 126 13.51 9.43 -0.90
N ALA A 127 14.35 9.75 0.08
CA ALA A 127 14.63 11.14 0.47
C ALA A 127 15.29 11.92 -0.69
N SER A 128 16.30 11.33 -1.35
CA SER A 128 16.93 11.89 -2.55
C SER A 128 15.96 12.05 -3.72
N LEU A 129 15.14 11.04 -3.98
CA LEU A 129 14.15 11.08 -5.05
C LEU A 129 13.13 12.19 -4.81
N ARG A 130 12.58 12.28 -3.59
CA ARG A 130 11.64 13.34 -3.20
C ARG A 130 12.26 14.73 -3.32
N ALA A 131 13.52 14.90 -2.96
CA ALA A 131 14.24 16.17 -3.14
C ALA A 131 14.36 16.59 -4.62
N GLU A 132 14.58 15.65 -5.55
CA GLU A 132 14.67 15.92 -6.99
C GLU A 132 13.30 16.19 -7.65
N ILE A 133 12.22 15.54 -7.19
CA ILE A 133 10.91 15.58 -7.88
C ILE A 133 9.80 16.33 -7.12
N GLY A 134 10.02 16.70 -5.86
CA GLY A 134 9.10 17.42 -4.98
C GLY A 134 8.16 16.53 -4.17
N SER A 135 7.46 15.60 -4.83
CA SER A 135 6.57 14.60 -4.19
C SER A 135 6.73 13.23 -4.85
N LEU A 136 6.72 12.18 -4.03
CA LEU A 136 6.78 10.79 -4.47
C LEU A 136 5.51 10.34 -5.21
N ASP A 137 4.38 11.05 -5.10
CA ASP A 137 3.18 10.82 -5.92
C ASP A 137 3.52 10.77 -7.41
N ARG A 138 4.49 11.60 -7.84
CA ARG A 138 4.97 11.71 -9.23
C ARG A 138 5.72 10.48 -9.74
N VAL A 139 6.01 9.47 -8.93
CA VAL A 139 6.66 8.24 -9.39
C VAL A 139 5.70 7.41 -10.24
N ARG A 140 6.02 7.12 -11.51
CA ARG A 140 5.26 6.13 -12.28
C ARG A 140 5.64 4.71 -11.90
N ARG A 141 6.94 4.41 -11.85
CA ARG A 141 7.46 3.08 -11.53
C ARG A 141 8.92 3.13 -11.10
N ILE A 142 9.32 2.27 -10.16
CA ILE A 142 10.73 1.93 -9.96
C ILE A 142 11.15 1.01 -11.11
N VAL A 143 11.99 1.47 -12.04
CA VAL A 143 12.28 0.75 -13.29
C VAL A 143 13.30 -0.36 -13.04
N LYS A 144 14.45 0.03 -12.47
CA LYS A 144 15.62 -0.83 -12.33
C LYS A 144 16.38 -0.47 -11.06
N VAL A 145 16.82 -1.50 -10.34
CA VAL A 145 17.64 -1.38 -9.14
C VAL A 145 18.91 -2.22 -9.30
N LEU A 146 20.04 -1.68 -8.86
CA LEU A 146 21.30 -2.39 -8.66
C LEU A 146 21.63 -2.36 -7.16
N GLY A 147 21.57 -3.54 -6.54
CA GLY A 147 21.93 -3.78 -5.16
C GLY A 147 23.31 -4.40 -5.04
N MET A 148 24.19 -3.71 -4.33
CA MET A 148 25.60 -4.08 -4.15
C MET A 148 25.79 -4.41 -2.67
N VAL A 149 26.13 -5.66 -2.35
CA VAL A 149 26.19 -6.16 -0.97
C VAL A 149 27.63 -6.49 -0.62
N ASN A 150 28.22 -5.80 0.36
CA ASN A 150 29.58 -6.07 0.82
C ASN A 150 29.62 -7.48 1.45
N SER A 151 30.24 -8.43 0.75
CA SER A 151 30.08 -9.86 1.02
C SER A 151 31.41 -10.48 1.47
N ALA A 152 31.33 -11.52 2.30
CA ALA A 152 32.36 -12.56 2.38
C ALA A 152 32.36 -13.40 1.08
N PRO A 153 33.47 -14.05 0.68
CA PRO A 153 33.55 -14.78 -0.58
C PRO A 153 32.51 -15.92 -0.71
N GLU A 154 32.17 -16.57 0.40
CA GLU A 154 31.24 -17.70 0.48
C GLU A 154 29.77 -17.26 0.62
N PHE A 155 29.50 -15.96 0.82
CA PHE A 155 28.14 -15.46 1.02
C PHE A 155 27.39 -15.39 -0.32
N THR A 156 26.20 -16.02 -0.38
CA THR A 156 25.37 -16.16 -1.60
C THR A 156 23.93 -15.65 -1.43
N ASP A 157 23.63 -15.07 -0.26
CA ASP A 157 22.29 -14.64 0.14
C ASP A 157 22.03 -13.13 -0.12
N GLN A 158 22.77 -12.50 -1.04
CA GLN A 158 22.59 -11.09 -1.41
C GLN A 158 21.15 -10.79 -1.88
N HIS A 159 20.49 -11.78 -2.47
CA HIS A 159 19.10 -11.69 -2.90
C HIS A 159 18.12 -11.55 -1.71
N LYS A 160 18.40 -12.16 -0.56
CA LYS A 160 17.60 -12.03 0.67
C LYS A 160 17.83 -10.67 1.33
N VAL A 161 19.11 -10.26 1.42
CA VAL A 161 19.52 -8.92 1.90
C VAL A 161 18.81 -7.82 1.11
N MET A 162 18.82 -7.90 -0.21
CA MET A 162 18.19 -6.90 -1.07
C MET A 162 16.65 -6.88 -1.02
N ASN A 163 16.00 -7.88 -0.41
CA ASN A 163 14.54 -7.82 -0.20
C ASN A 163 14.16 -6.69 0.75
N GLY A 164 15.01 -6.29 1.71
CA GLY A 164 14.69 -5.17 2.61
C GLY A 164 14.49 -3.84 1.88
N PHE A 165 15.21 -3.63 0.79
CA PHE A 165 14.92 -2.53 -0.14
C PHE A 165 13.63 -2.79 -0.93
N SER A 166 13.48 -3.98 -1.51
CA SER A 166 12.39 -4.25 -2.45
C SER A 166 11.01 -4.27 -1.80
N ASP A 167 10.92 -4.81 -0.59
CA ASP A 167 9.68 -4.91 0.17
C ASP A 167 9.22 -3.51 0.59
N LEU A 168 10.14 -2.62 1.03
CA LEU A 168 9.84 -1.20 1.27
C LEU A 168 9.28 -0.50 0.02
N MET A 169 9.86 -0.74 -1.17
CA MET A 169 9.31 -0.12 -2.38
C MET A 169 7.89 -0.60 -2.68
N VAL A 170 7.57 -1.87 -2.42
CA VAL A 170 6.22 -2.43 -2.62
C VAL A 170 5.24 -1.95 -1.53
N GLU A 171 5.66 -1.83 -0.28
CA GLU A 171 4.86 -1.23 0.80
C GLU A 171 4.45 0.22 0.44
N VAL A 172 5.42 1.02 -0.04
CA VAL A 172 5.27 2.45 -0.32
C VAL A 172 4.56 2.73 -1.66
N PHE A 173 4.75 1.92 -2.71
CA PHE A 173 4.19 2.19 -4.05
C PHE A 173 3.26 1.11 -4.60
N GLY A 174 3.05 -0.01 -3.89
CA GLY A 174 2.29 -1.16 -4.39
C GLY A 174 2.89 -1.74 -5.67
N GLU A 175 2.05 -1.99 -6.68
CA GLU A 175 2.49 -2.49 -8.00
C GLU A 175 3.52 -1.58 -8.70
N ARG A 176 3.48 -0.26 -8.46
CA ARG A 176 4.46 0.71 -8.99
C ARG A 176 5.85 0.54 -8.34
N GLY A 177 5.90 -0.11 -7.19
CA GLY A 177 7.11 -0.44 -6.43
C GLY A 177 7.87 -1.68 -6.94
N LYS A 178 7.23 -2.54 -7.74
CA LYS A 178 7.89 -3.71 -8.35
C LYS A 178 8.84 -3.26 -9.47
N HIS A 179 10.05 -3.81 -9.46
CA HIS A 179 11.17 -3.37 -10.31
C HIS A 179 12.02 -4.54 -10.81
N ALA A 180 12.73 -4.33 -11.92
CA ALA A 180 13.84 -5.21 -12.27
C ALA A 180 14.99 -5.02 -11.27
N ARG A 181 15.66 -6.09 -10.84
CA ARG A 181 16.70 -6.05 -9.80
C ARG A 181 17.95 -6.84 -10.21
N SER A 182 19.12 -6.35 -9.81
CA SER A 182 20.35 -7.13 -9.71
C SER A 182 20.77 -7.08 -8.25
N ALA A 183 21.16 -8.21 -7.66
CA ALA A 183 21.70 -8.28 -6.31
C ALA A 183 23.03 -9.03 -6.40
N VAL A 184 24.14 -8.35 -6.12
CA VAL A 184 25.49 -8.83 -6.40
C VAL A 184 26.42 -8.62 -5.21
N GLY A 185 27.30 -9.58 -4.97
CA GLY A 185 28.31 -9.51 -3.92
C GLY A 185 29.49 -8.64 -4.34
N MET A 186 29.93 -7.75 -3.45
CA MET A 186 31.11 -6.89 -3.63
C MET A 186 32.20 -7.24 -2.64
N VAL A 187 33.46 -7.19 -3.10
CA VAL A 187 34.65 -7.41 -2.26
C VAL A 187 34.85 -6.30 -1.23
N SER A 188 34.37 -5.10 -1.51
CA SER A 188 34.29 -3.96 -0.59
C SER A 188 33.31 -2.92 -1.15
N LEU A 189 32.88 -2.01 -0.29
CA LEU A 189 32.13 -0.81 -0.63
C LEU A 189 32.84 0.42 -0.03
N PRO A 190 32.57 1.65 -0.52
CA PRO A 190 33.08 2.89 0.08
C PRO A 190 32.88 2.90 1.60
N ILE A 191 33.86 3.40 2.36
CA ILE A 191 33.87 3.45 3.83
C ILE A 191 33.48 2.14 4.57
N GLY A 192 33.52 0.99 3.88
CA GLY A 192 33.12 -0.30 4.44
C GLY A 192 31.61 -0.50 4.61
N LEU A 193 30.74 0.23 3.88
CA LEU A 193 29.29 0.06 3.92
C LEU A 193 28.86 -1.42 3.82
N ALA A 194 27.77 -1.78 4.49
CA ALA A 194 27.19 -3.13 4.39
C ALA A 194 26.52 -3.38 3.03
N VAL A 195 25.82 -2.36 2.53
CA VAL A 195 25.16 -2.37 1.22
C VAL A 195 25.28 -0.98 0.58
N GLU A 196 25.25 -0.95 -0.75
CA GLU A 196 25.08 0.26 -1.54
C GLU A 196 24.04 -0.02 -2.63
N ILE A 197 23.12 0.93 -2.85
CA ILE A 197 22.01 0.74 -3.79
C ILE A 197 21.87 1.99 -4.65
N GLU A 198 21.72 1.79 -5.95
CA GLU A 198 21.28 2.79 -6.92
C GLU A 198 19.97 2.36 -7.58
N MET A 199 19.20 3.32 -8.10
CA MET A 199 17.95 3.03 -8.80
C MET A 199 17.63 4.02 -9.92
N ILE A 200 16.91 3.51 -10.93
CA ILE A 200 16.32 4.28 -12.02
C ILE A 200 14.82 4.28 -11.83
N VAL A 201 14.22 5.47 -11.81
CA VAL A 201 12.78 5.68 -11.54
C VAL A 201 12.14 6.40 -12.71
N GLU A 202 11.05 5.85 -13.23
CA GLU A 202 10.16 6.56 -14.13
C GLU A 202 9.24 7.47 -13.30
N VAL A 203 9.11 8.72 -13.70
CA VAL A 203 8.28 9.73 -13.06
C VAL A 203 7.36 10.39 -14.08
N GLU A 204 6.30 11.04 -13.61
CA GLU A 204 5.47 11.92 -14.43
C GLU A 204 6.36 12.90 -15.22
N PRO A 205 6.03 13.18 -16.49
CA PRO A 205 6.68 14.25 -17.25
C PRO A 205 6.81 15.54 -16.41
N ARG A 206 7.86 16.33 -16.65
CA ARG A 206 7.73 17.75 -16.31
C ARG A 206 6.68 18.29 -17.27
N ASP A 207 5.73 19.05 -16.76
CA ASP A 207 4.79 19.77 -17.61
C ASP A 207 5.60 20.51 -18.67
N ALA A 208 5.23 20.33 -19.94
CA ALA A 208 5.94 20.99 -21.03
C ALA A 208 5.78 22.51 -20.86
N PRO A 209 6.87 23.29 -21.00
CA PRO A 209 6.76 24.75 -21.03
C PRO A 209 5.97 25.24 -22.25
#